data_AF-A0A2N2EFZ9-F1
#
_entry.id   AF-A0A2N2EFZ9-F1
#
_cell.length_a   1.000
_cell.length_b   1.000
_cell.length_c   1.000
_cell.angle_alpha   90.00
_cell.angle_beta   90.00
_cell.angle_gamma   90.00
#
_symmetry.space_group_name_H-M   'P 1'
#
loop_
_entity.id
_entity.type
_entity.pdbx_description
1 polymer ?
#
loop_
_entity_poly.entity_id
_entity_poly.type
_entity_poly.pdbx_seq_one_letter_code
_entity_poly.pdbx_strand_id
1 'polypeptide(L)'
;MKRCIKCVMPQVEGHVAFDEGGVCNVCNRFDETKILSKEEKQVGGYEDLIKKINKHKGDGRGKYDCAVGVSGGKDSIMALYIAKNELNLNPLAIFIDNGFSLDEMFHNIKSATDILGIDLVIYKVNKFKEIFKYLLVKKKEVYYCRVCHALLDVYVREVADRYHIKMLIGGYTKGQEFAKSEELFWIFNESDENANSEIEKSPGLKDTLDILNNLALYLYENYSHIAQVNPFQYIDYNEGNILEFLTEKLDFKRPSNSWPKDSTNCSFNFLSQHLAMKYWGYSQHETEVSTLVRKKELTRERALDIIETPIPMEILEEVLQKLDLKYEDII
;
A
#
# COMPACT_ATOMS: atom_id res chain seq x y z
N MET A 1 19.78 0.47 -17.56
CA MET A 1 19.06 -0.81 -17.37
C MET A 1 18.20 -1.08 -18.59
N LYS A 2 18.25 -2.29 -19.19
CA LYS A 2 17.42 -2.64 -20.36
C LYS A 2 15.98 -2.93 -19.89
N ARG A 3 14.98 -2.38 -20.58
CA ARG A 3 13.55 -2.53 -20.24
C ARG A 3 12.76 -3.15 -21.40
N CYS A 4 11.70 -3.87 -21.07
CA CYS A 4 10.83 -4.54 -22.03
C CYS A 4 10.21 -3.51 -23.00
N ILE A 5 10.05 -3.88 -24.27
CA ILE A 5 9.45 -2.99 -25.29
C ILE A 5 7.91 -2.98 -25.25
N LYS A 6 7.27 -4.00 -24.64
CA LYS A 6 5.80 -4.08 -24.52
C LYS A 6 5.26 -3.47 -23.22
N CYS A 7 5.98 -3.64 -22.11
CA CYS A 7 5.68 -3.01 -20.83
C CYS A 7 6.86 -2.13 -20.40
N VAL A 8 7.27 -2.15 -19.13
CA VAL A 8 8.49 -1.48 -18.66
C VAL A 8 9.33 -2.31 -17.69
N MET A 9 8.98 -3.60 -17.51
CA MET A 9 9.76 -4.53 -16.69
C MET A 9 11.23 -4.51 -17.08
N PRO A 10 12.16 -4.36 -16.13
CA PRO A 10 13.58 -4.43 -16.41
C PRO A 10 14.05 -5.87 -16.60
N GLN A 11 15.16 -6.03 -17.31
CA GLN A 11 15.84 -7.32 -17.41
C GLN A 11 16.58 -7.61 -16.10
N VAL A 12 16.32 -8.78 -15.52
CA VAL A 12 16.93 -9.24 -14.28
C VAL A 12 17.30 -10.71 -14.45
N GLU A 13 18.58 -11.02 -14.23
CA GLU A 13 19.10 -12.38 -14.39
C GLU A 13 18.35 -13.37 -13.49
N GLY A 14 18.02 -14.56 -14.00
CA GLY A 14 17.26 -15.58 -13.26
C GLY A 14 15.76 -15.32 -13.11
N HIS A 15 15.29 -14.07 -13.24
CA HIS A 15 13.90 -13.70 -12.92
C HIS A 15 13.13 -13.11 -14.12
N VAL A 16 13.69 -12.11 -14.80
CA VAL A 16 13.06 -11.42 -15.93
C VAL A 16 13.94 -11.50 -17.17
N ALA A 17 13.74 -12.55 -17.97
CA ALA A 17 14.46 -12.80 -19.22
C ALA A 17 13.76 -12.15 -20.42
N PHE A 18 14.52 -11.70 -21.41
CA PHE A 18 14.00 -11.11 -22.65
C PHE A 18 14.22 -12.06 -23.82
N ASP A 19 13.28 -12.09 -24.76
CA ASP A 19 13.48 -12.74 -26.06
C ASP A 19 14.31 -11.87 -27.02
N GLU A 20 14.57 -12.40 -28.22
CA GLU A 20 15.33 -11.70 -29.27
C GLU A 20 14.66 -10.37 -29.70
N GLY A 21 13.34 -10.28 -29.58
CA GLY A 21 12.56 -9.07 -29.86
C GLY A 21 12.57 -8.04 -28.72
N GLY A 22 13.23 -8.33 -27.59
CA GLY A 22 13.26 -7.44 -26.43
C GLY A 22 11.98 -7.45 -25.58
N VAL A 23 11.15 -8.49 -25.71
CA VAL A 23 9.95 -8.69 -24.89
C VAL A 23 10.27 -9.60 -23.71
N CYS A 24 9.84 -9.22 -22.50
CA CYS A 24 10.08 -10.01 -21.30
C CYS A 24 9.21 -11.28 -21.25
N ASN A 25 9.75 -12.30 -20.57
CA ASN A 25 9.07 -13.56 -20.28
C ASN A 25 7.68 -13.38 -19.64
N VAL A 26 7.49 -12.35 -18.81
CA VAL A 26 6.20 -11.98 -18.22
C VAL A 26 5.17 -11.59 -19.27
N CYS A 27 5.54 -10.70 -20.20
CA CYS A 27 4.67 -10.30 -21.31
C CYS A 27 4.39 -11.47 -22.26
N ASN A 28 5.34 -12.39 -22.45
CA ASN A 28 5.15 -13.56 -23.30
C ASN A 28 4.21 -14.61 -22.68
N ARG A 29 4.12 -14.68 -21.35
CA ARG A 29 3.16 -15.54 -20.63
C ARG A 29 1.80 -14.86 -20.41
N PHE A 30 1.70 -13.54 -20.62
CA PHE A 30 0.48 -12.79 -20.39
C PHE A 30 -0.60 -13.18 -21.40
N ASP A 31 -1.72 -13.68 -20.88
CA ASP A 31 -2.89 -14.06 -21.67
C ASP A 31 -4.05 -13.11 -21.33
N GLU A 32 -4.30 -12.15 -22.23
CA GLU A 32 -5.33 -11.11 -22.08
C GLU A 32 -6.73 -11.72 -21.85
N THR A 33 -7.02 -12.87 -22.48
CA THR A 33 -8.33 -13.52 -22.41
C THR A 33 -8.64 -14.15 -21.05
N LYS A 34 -7.62 -14.59 -20.32
CA LYS A 34 -7.77 -15.18 -18.98
C LYS A 34 -7.96 -14.16 -17.87
N ILE A 35 -7.49 -12.92 -18.07
CA ILE A 35 -7.58 -11.86 -17.07
C ILE A 35 -8.93 -11.19 -17.14
N LEU A 36 -9.37 -10.79 -18.35
CA LEU A 36 -10.70 -10.22 -18.55
C LEU A 36 -11.80 -11.17 -18.05
N SER A 37 -11.70 -12.47 -18.35
CA SER A 37 -12.66 -13.47 -17.86
C SER A 37 -12.60 -13.74 -16.35
N LYS A 38 -11.50 -13.41 -15.66
CA LYS A 38 -11.41 -13.45 -14.19
C LYS A 38 -12.02 -12.18 -13.58
N GLU A 39 -11.72 -11.02 -14.13
CA GLU A 39 -12.24 -9.73 -13.66
C GLU A 39 -13.76 -9.63 -13.82
N GLU A 40 -14.30 -10.16 -14.92
CA GLU A 40 -15.75 -10.29 -15.14
C GLU A 40 -16.42 -11.26 -14.14
N LYS A 41 -15.69 -12.26 -13.64
CA LYS A 41 -16.23 -13.26 -12.70
C LYS A 41 -16.13 -12.84 -11.23
N GLN A 42 -15.29 -11.86 -10.89
CA GLN A 42 -14.87 -11.64 -9.50
C GLN A 42 -15.70 -10.62 -8.72
N VAL A 43 -16.74 -10.01 -9.29
CA VAL A 43 -17.41 -8.89 -8.64
C VAL A 43 -18.90 -9.16 -8.50
N GLY A 44 -19.30 -9.46 -7.27
CA GLY A 44 -20.68 -9.19 -6.87
C GLY A 44 -20.99 -7.71 -7.08
N GLY A 45 -22.20 -7.38 -7.51
CA GLY A 45 -22.56 -5.98 -7.77
C GLY A 45 -22.66 -5.14 -6.48
N TYR A 46 -23.10 -3.90 -6.62
CA TYR A 46 -23.41 -3.02 -5.48
C TYR A 46 -24.31 -3.70 -4.43
N GLU A 47 -25.24 -4.56 -4.85
CA GLU A 47 -26.09 -5.34 -3.94
C GLU A 47 -25.29 -6.27 -3.01
N ASP A 48 -24.21 -6.88 -3.50
CA ASP A 48 -23.38 -7.77 -2.67
C ASP A 48 -22.50 -6.98 -1.70
N LEU A 49 -22.08 -5.77 -2.08
CA LEU A 49 -21.47 -4.82 -1.15
C LEU A 49 -22.43 -4.51 0.01
N ILE A 50 -23.68 -4.18 -0.31
CA ILE A 50 -24.70 -3.88 0.70
C ILE A 50 -25.00 -5.09 1.59
N LYS A 51 -25.08 -6.31 1.04
CA LYS A 51 -25.21 -7.55 1.85
C LYS A 51 -24.04 -7.72 2.82
N LYS A 52 -22.81 -7.50 2.36
CA LYS A 52 -21.60 -7.61 3.18
C LYS A 52 -21.58 -6.55 4.28
N ILE A 53 -21.93 -5.31 3.96
CA ILE A 53 -22.07 -4.22 4.93
C ILE A 53 -23.13 -4.57 5.99
N ASN A 54 -24.32 -4.98 5.58
CA ASN A 54 -25.40 -5.31 6.52
C ASN A 54 -25.07 -6.49 7.44
N LYS A 55 -24.20 -7.41 6.99
CA LYS A 55 -23.73 -8.54 7.79
C LYS A 55 -22.73 -8.13 8.88
N HIS A 56 -21.93 -7.08 8.64
CA HIS A 56 -20.78 -6.75 9.48
C HIS A 56 -20.85 -5.38 10.16
N LYS A 57 -21.72 -4.47 9.70
CA LYS A 57 -22.00 -3.21 10.40
C LYS A 57 -22.47 -3.51 11.82
N GLY A 58 -22.10 -2.66 12.76
CA GLY A 58 -22.44 -2.82 14.17
C GLY A 58 -23.95 -3.07 14.39
N ASP A 59 -24.30 -3.66 15.53
CA ASP A 59 -25.70 -3.91 15.92
C ASP A 59 -26.48 -2.63 16.33
N GLY A 60 -25.95 -1.46 15.97
CA GLY A 60 -26.48 -0.14 16.34
C GLY A 60 -26.23 0.27 17.79
N ARG A 61 -25.53 -0.54 18.59
CA ARG A 61 -25.22 -0.21 20.00
C ARG A 61 -23.90 0.57 20.16
N GLY A 62 -23.00 0.43 19.21
CA GLY A 62 -21.74 1.16 19.17
C GLY A 62 -21.89 2.54 18.55
N LYS A 63 -20.96 3.46 18.86
CA LYS A 63 -20.91 4.78 18.25
C LYS A 63 -20.64 4.71 16.74
N TYR A 64 -19.82 3.76 16.30
CA TYR A 64 -19.35 3.66 14.91
C TYR A 64 -19.83 2.38 14.25
N ASP A 65 -20.27 2.47 12.99
CA ASP A 65 -20.67 1.31 12.20
C ASP A 65 -19.47 0.57 11.60
N CYS A 66 -18.39 1.31 11.34
CA CYS A 66 -17.19 0.83 10.70
C CYS A 66 -15.98 1.71 11.05
N ALA A 67 -14.80 1.19 10.76
CA ALA A 67 -13.55 1.92 10.77
C ALA A 67 -13.09 2.08 9.32
N VAL A 68 -12.45 3.20 9.00
CA VAL A 68 -11.80 3.41 7.71
C VAL A 68 -10.33 3.69 7.98
N GLY A 69 -9.46 2.80 7.48
CA GLY A 69 -8.01 3.05 7.50
C GLY A 69 -7.67 4.12 6.47
N VAL A 70 -7.25 5.30 6.92
CA VAL A 70 -6.92 6.43 6.04
C VAL A 70 -5.41 6.66 6.00
N SER A 71 -4.84 6.79 4.80
CA SER A 71 -3.42 7.12 4.61
C SER A 71 -3.19 8.58 4.23
N GLY A 72 -4.24 9.33 3.92
CA GLY A 72 -4.14 10.66 3.31
C GLY A 72 -3.98 10.63 1.79
N GLY A 73 -3.85 9.44 1.20
CA GLY A 73 -3.90 9.23 -0.24
C GLY A 73 -5.32 9.18 -0.78
N LYS A 74 -5.43 9.56 -2.07
CA LYS A 74 -6.62 9.53 -2.92
C LYS A 74 -7.60 8.40 -2.57
N ASP A 75 -7.15 7.15 -2.68
CA ASP A 75 -8.05 5.99 -2.59
C ASP A 75 -8.64 5.86 -1.17
N SER A 76 -7.82 6.09 -0.15
CA SER A 76 -8.26 6.00 1.25
C SER A 76 -9.22 7.13 1.65
N ILE A 77 -9.03 8.35 1.12
CA ILE A 77 -9.93 9.48 1.36
C ILE A 77 -11.24 9.29 0.59
N MET A 78 -11.19 8.76 -0.63
CA MET A 78 -12.39 8.42 -1.37
C MET A 78 -13.18 7.28 -0.70
N ALA A 79 -12.50 6.26 -0.15
CA ALA A 79 -13.15 5.22 0.63
C ALA A 79 -13.85 5.77 1.89
N LEU A 80 -13.26 6.78 2.54
CA LEU A 80 -13.89 7.49 3.65
C LEU A 80 -15.16 8.23 3.22
N TYR A 81 -15.11 8.94 2.09
CA TYR A 81 -16.28 9.60 1.50
C TYR A 81 -17.39 8.59 1.17
N ILE A 82 -17.06 7.50 0.48
CA ILE A 82 -18.03 6.44 0.11
C ILE A 82 -18.70 5.87 1.37
N ALA A 83 -17.91 5.56 2.41
CA ALA A 83 -18.44 5.04 3.66
C ALA A 83 -19.49 5.97 4.28
N LYS A 84 -19.21 7.28 4.31
CA LYS A 84 -20.09 8.28 4.91
C LYS A 84 -21.29 8.62 4.02
N ASN A 85 -21.07 8.94 2.76
CA ASN A 85 -22.05 9.61 1.90
C ASN A 85 -22.82 8.65 1.00
N GLU A 86 -22.19 7.59 0.53
CA GLU A 86 -22.83 6.63 -0.40
C GLU A 86 -23.42 5.43 0.35
N LEU A 87 -22.69 4.95 1.35
CA LEU A 87 -23.09 3.80 2.17
C LEU A 87 -23.85 4.21 3.44
N ASN A 88 -23.92 5.51 3.73
CA ASN A 88 -24.62 6.08 4.89
C ASN A 88 -24.22 5.42 6.22
N LEU A 89 -22.93 5.14 6.39
CA LEU A 89 -22.35 4.62 7.63
C LEU A 89 -21.86 5.78 8.51
N ASN A 90 -21.71 5.51 9.81
CA ASN A 90 -20.97 6.36 10.73
C ASN A 90 -19.54 5.83 10.94
N PRO A 91 -18.56 6.21 10.09
CA PRO A 91 -17.19 5.72 10.19
C PRO A 91 -16.40 6.38 11.33
N LEU A 92 -15.43 5.64 11.88
CA LEU A 92 -14.26 6.19 12.55
C LEU A 92 -13.08 6.20 11.58
N ALA A 93 -12.49 7.37 11.32
CA ALA A 93 -11.24 7.44 10.54
C ALA A 93 -10.05 7.06 11.44
N ILE A 94 -9.22 6.12 10.99
CA ILE A 94 -8.02 5.67 11.71
C ILE A 94 -6.80 5.91 10.84
N PHE A 95 -5.89 6.75 11.32
CA PHE A 95 -4.59 7.00 10.70
C PHE A 95 -3.47 6.44 11.59
N ILE A 96 -2.61 5.60 11.03
CA ILE A 96 -1.41 5.12 11.71
C ILE A 96 -0.21 5.92 11.22
N ASP A 97 0.34 6.78 12.09
CA ASP A 97 1.54 7.55 11.80
C ASP A 97 2.78 6.70 12.08
N ASN A 98 3.43 6.24 11.01
CA ASN A 98 4.68 5.48 11.06
C ASN A 98 5.93 6.36 11.28
N GLY A 99 5.75 7.68 11.40
CA GLY A 99 6.83 8.65 11.63
C GLY A 99 7.48 9.19 10.35
N PHE A 100 6.96 8.82 9.17
CA PHE A 100 7.47 9.23 7.86
C PHE A 100 6.42 9.87 6.96
N SER A 101 5.19 10.04 7.44
CA SER A 101 4.08 10.70 6.75
C SER A 101 4.46 12.13 6.34
N LEU A 102 3.90 12.58 5.21
CA LEU A 102 4.09 13.93 4.66
C LEU A 102 3.04 14.89 5.24
N ASP A 103 3.32 16.19 5.25
CA ASP A 103 2.40 17.21 5.75
C ASP A 103 1.08 17.22 4.97
N GLU A 104 1.14 16.97 3.66
CA GLU A 104 -0.05 16.86 2.80
C GLU A 104 -0.94 15.67 3.19
N MET A 105 -0.36 14.56 3.70
CA MET A 105 -1.14 13.42 4.18
C MET A 105 -1.96 13.84 5.40
N PHE A 106 -1.36 14.53 6.37
CA PHE A 106 -2.06 15.07 7.54
C PHE A 106 -3.13 16.10 7.13
N HIS A 107 -2.81 17.00 6.20
CA HIS A 107 -3.75 17.99 5.67
C HIS A 107 -4.98 17.30 5.05
N ASN A 108 -4.76 16.35 4.14
CA ASN A 108 -5.84 15.66 3.43
C ASN A 108 -6.75 14.89 4.39
N ILE A 109 -6.18 14.20 5.37
CA ILE A 109 -6.96 13.47 6.38
C ILE A 109 -7.81 14.44 7.18
N LYS A 110 -7.19 15.49 7.73
CA LYS A 110 -7.88 16.48 8.56
C LYS A 110 -8.98 17.19 7.79
N SER A 111 -8.70 17.64 6.57
CA SER A 111 -9.66 18.32 5.71
C SER A 111 -10.87 17.43 5.42
N ALA A 112 -10.63 16.19 5.00
CA ALA A 112 -11.71 15.24 4.73
C ALA A 112 -12.55 14.96 5.97
N THR A 113 -11.93 14.72 7.13
CA THR A 113 -12.67 14.43 8.37
C THR A 113 -13.47 15.62 8.86
N ASP A 114 -12.92 16.84 8.77
CA ASP A 114 -13.60 18.07 9.18
C ASP A 114 -14.81 18.37 8.28
N ILE A 115 -14.64 18.25 6.95
CA ILE A 115 -15.71 18.52 5.97
C ILE A 115 -16.83 17.48 6.06
N LEU A 116 -16.48 16.20 6.27
CA LEU A 116 -17.45 15.11 6.34
C LEU A 116 -18.08 14.95 7.73
N GLY A 117 -17.58 15.66 8.75
CA GLY A 117 -18.02 15.53 10.13
C GLY A 117 -17.77 14.11 10.67
N ILE A 118 -16.55 13.61 10.49
CA ILE A 118 -16.11 12.27 10.89
C ILE A 118 -15.07 12.37 12.00
N ASP A 119 -15.19 11.55 13.04
CA ASP A 119 -14.17 11.46 14.08
C ASP A 119 -12.88 10.83 13.55
N LEU A 120 -11.75 11.35 14.03
CA LEU A 120 -10.41 10.92 13.62
C LEU A 120 -9.59 10.45 14.82
N VAL A 121 -8.98 9.27 14.69
CA VAL A 121 -7.91 8.80 15.57
C VAL A 121 -6.60 8.79 14.79
N ILE A 122 -5.61 9.53 15.30
CA ILE A 122 -4.22 9.45 14.84
C ILE A 122 -3.44 8.63 15.87
N TYR A 123 -2.97 7.46 15.47
CA TYR A 123 -2.17 6.57 16.31
C TYR A 123 -0.72 6.55 15.84
N LYS A 124 0.14 7.24 16.58
CA LYS A 124 1.56 7.36 16.28
C LYS A 124 2.33 6.20 16.90
N VAL A 125 3.12 5.49 16.08
CA VAL A 125 3.80 4.27 16.50
C VAL A 125 5.30 4.39 16.23
N ASN A 126 6.12 4.50 17.29
CA ASN A 126 7.57 4.56 17.16
C ASN A 126 8.23 3.24 16.73
N LYS A 127 7.55 2.10 16.95
CA LYS A 127 8.05 0.75 16.60
C LYS A 127 8.51 0.63 15.14
N PHE A 128 7.86 1.32 14.20
CA PHE A 128 8.29 1.37 12.80
C PHE A 128 9.73 1.86 12.66
N LYS A 129 10.08 2.96 13.33
CA LYS A 129 11.44 3.52 13.31
C LYS A 129 12.45 2.58 13.95
N GLU A 130 12.08 1.94 15.06
CA GLU A 130 12.94 0.97 15.74
C GLU A 130 13.28 -0.22 14.83
N ILE A 131 12.28 -0.80 14.17
CA ILE A 131 12.45 -1.91 13.23
C ILE A 131 13.27 -1.47 12.02
N PHE A 132 12.92 -0.34 11.39
CA PHE A 132 13.62 0.13 10.19
C PHE A 132 15.09 0.45 10.48
N LYS A 133 15.37 1.18 11.57
CA LYS A 133 16.75 1.45 12.00
C LYS A 133 17.53 0.17 12.23
N TYR A 134 16.93 -0.79 12.95
CA TYR A 134 17.56 -2.06 13.24
C TYR A 134 17.88 -2.87 11.97
N LEU A 135 16.92 -3.00 11.04
CA LEU A 135 17.11 -3.77 9.81
C LEU A 135 18.09 -3.09 8.85
N LEU A 136 18.06 -1.75 8.74
CA LEU A 136 18.95 -0.97 7.88
C LEU A 136 20.43 -1.21 8.20
N VAL A 137 20.80 -1.19 9.48
CA VAL A 137 22.20 -1.43 9.90
C VAL A 137 22.67 -2.88 9.72
N LYS A 138 21.76 -3.82 9.43
CA LYS A 138 22.13 -5.20 9.08
C LYS A 138 22.58 -5.33 7.63
N LYS A 139 22.26 -4.34 6.78
CA LYS A 139 22.63 -4.31 5.36
C LYS A 139 22.18 -5.55 4.60
N LYS A 140 21.07 -6.16 5.02
CA LYS A 140 20.40 -7.26 4.31
C LYS A 140 19.35 -6.73 3.35
N GLU A 141 19.08 -7.51 2.32
CA GLU A 141 18.07 -7.25 1.30
C GLU A 141 16.68 -7.39 1.93
N VAL A 142 16.09 -6.26 2.34
CA VAL A 142 14.76 -6.18 2.95
C VAL A 142 13.90 -5.16 2.21
N TYR A 143 12.67 -5.55 1.86
CA TYR A 143 11.70 -4.69 1.24
C TYR A 143 10.84 -4.01 2.31
N TYR A 144 11.32 -2.86 2.80
CA TYR A 144 10.78 -2.20 4.00
C TYR A 144 9.31 -1.82 3.91
N CYS A 145 8.81 -1.41 2.74
CA CYS A 145 7.38 -1.11 2.57
C CYS A 145 6.51 -2.35 2.87
N ARG A 146 6.98 -3.57 2.61
CA ARG A 146 6.26 -4.81 2.96
C ARG A 146 6.16 -5.01 4.47
N VAL A 147 7.26 -4.83 5.19
CA VAL A 147 7.28 -4.83 6.67
C VAL A 147 6.33 -3.75 7.22
N CYS A 148 6.35 -2.56 6.62
CA CYS A 148 5.47 -1.46 6.99
C CYS A 148 3.99 -1.83 6.83
N HIS A 149 3.60 -2.37 5.68
CA HIS A 149 2.20 -2.73 5.40
C HIS A 149 1.67 -3.80 6.35
N ALA A 150 2.48 -4.79 6.71
CA ALA A 150 2.10 -5.81 7.69
C ALA A 150 1.77 -5.20 9.07
N LEU A 151 2.62 -4.28 9.53
CA LEU A 151 2.39 -3.57 10.79
C LEU A 151 1.19 -2.62 10.74
N LEU A 152 1.00 -1.90 9.63
CA LEU A 152 -0.16 -1.02 9.43
C LEU A 152 -1.47 -1.80 9.54
N ASP A 153 -1.54 -2.99 8.91
CA ASP A 153 -2.71 -3.86 8.94
C ASP A 153 -3.07 -4.33 10.35
N VAL A 154 -2.07 -4.58 11.19
CA VAL A 154 -2.24 -4.93 12.61
C VAL A 154 -2.70 -3.71 13.41
N TYR A 155 -1.99 -2.58 13.32
CA TYR A 155 -2.29 -1.41 14.14
C TYR A 155 -3.66 -0.78 13.83
N VAL A 156 -4.09 -0.77 12.56
CA VAL A 156 -5.44 -0.31 12.20
C VAL A 156 -6.51 -1.19 12.86
N ARG A 157 -6.32 -2.50 12.86
CA ARG A 157 -7.25 -3.46 13.50
C ARG A 157 -7.21 -3.38 15.01
N GLU A 158 -6.04 -3.20 15.60
CA GLU A 158 -5.87 -2.98 17.03
C GLU A 158 -6.66 -1.75 17.50
N VAL A 159 -6.56 -0.63 16.77
CA VAL A 159 -7.34 0.57 17.09
C VAL A 159 -8.83 0.30 16.88
N ALA A 160 -9.24 -0.31 15.77
CA ALA A 160 -10.65 -0.63 15.51
C ALA A 160 -11.25 -1.51 16.63
N ASP A 161 -10.50 -2.49 17.12
CA ASP A 161 -10.92 -3.40 18.18
C ASP A 161 -11.12 -2.70 19.54
N ARG A 162 -10.25 -1.72 19.87
CA ARG A 162 -10.41 -0.87 21.06
C ARG A 162 -11.70 -0.06 21.06
N TYR A 163 -12.24 0.26 19.88
CA TYR A 163 -13.55 0.91 19.72
C TYR A 163 -14.70 -0.10 19.47
N HIS A 164 -14.42 -1.39 19.59
CA HIS A 164 -15.36 -2.50 19.38
C HIS A 164 -15.99 -2.53 17.97
N ILE A 165 -15.23 -2.09 16.98
CA ILE A 165 -15.66 -2.02 15.58
C ILE A 165 -15.35 -3.34 14.87
N LYS A 166 -16.35 -3.94 14.21
CA LYS A 166 -16.25 -5.26 13.57
C LYS A 166 -16.10 -5.21 12.05
N MET A 167 -16.05 -4.02 11.46
CA MET A 167 -15.94 -3.83 10.03
C MET A 167 -14.90 -2.76 9.73
N LEU A 168 -13.88 -3.15 8.96
CA LEU A 168 -12.86 -2.27 8.42
C LEU A 168 -13.12 -2.05 6.94
N ILE A 169 -13.23 -0.79 6.53
CA ILE A 169 -13.30 -0.38 5.14
C ILE A 169 -11.90 0.02 4.67
N GLY A 170 -11.44 -0.61 3.59
CA GLY A 170 -10.14 -0.36 2.97
C GLY A 170 -10.26 0.31 1.60
N GLY A 171 -9.24 1.07 1.22
CA GLY A 171 -9.15 1.74 -0.07
C GLY A 171 -8.55 0.91 -1.21
N TYR A 172 -8.43 -0.42 -1.04
CA TYR A 172 -7.78 -1.26 -2.05
C TYR A 172 -8.59 -1.30 -3.35
N THR A 173 -7.95 -0.92 -4.45
CA THR A 173 -8.55 -0.95 -5.80
C THR A 173 -8.33 -2.30 -6.48
N LYS A 174 -9.08 -2.59 -7.55
CA LYS A 174 -8.94 -3.84 -8.35
C LYS A 174 -7.53 -4.01 -8.96
N GLY A 175 -6.79 -2.91 -9.14
CA GLY A 175 -5.43 -2.91 -9.71
C GLY A 175 -4.30 -3.10 -8.70
N GLN A 176 -4.57 -2.92 -7.39
CA GLN A 176 -3.57 -3.02 -6.31
C GLN A 176 -3.32 -4.47 -5.84
N GLU A 177 -3.44 -5.45 -6.74
CA GLU A 177 -3.16 -6.86 -6.44
C GLU A 177 -1.67 -7.24 -6.61
N PHE A 178 -0.74 -6.29 -6.41
CA PHE A 178 0.71 -6.55 -6.56
C PHE A 178 1.21 -7.67 -5.64
N ALA A 179 0.56 -7.87 -4.49
CA ALA A 179 0.82 -9.00 -3.59
C ALA A 179 0.58 -10.38 -4.25
N LYS A 180 -0.08 -10.43 -5.41
CA LYS A 180 -0.30 -11.64 -6.22
C LYS A 180 0.55 -11.68 -7.48
N SER A 181 1.42 -10.69 -7.71
CA SER A 181 2.30 -10.69 -8.88
C SER A 181 3.44 -11.68 -8.64
N GLU A 182 3.47 -12.75 -9.44
CA GLU A 182 4.48 -13.80 -9.35
C GLU A 182 5.91 -13.23 -9.48
N GLU A 183 6.05 -12.12 -10.20
CA GLU A 183 7.30 -11.41 -10.40
C GLU A 183 7.89 -10.83 -9.10
N LEU A 184 7.09 -10.62 -8.06
CA LEU A 184 7.55 -10.09 -6.78
C LEU A 184 7.76 -11.18 -5.73
N PHE A 185 7.30 -12.41 -5.96
CA PHE A 185 7.32 -13.46 -4.93
C PHE A 185 8.73 -13.80 -4.45
N TRP A 186 9.70 -13.85 -5.35
CA TRP A 186 11.08 -14.16 -4.96
C TRP A 186 11.71 -13.02 -4.14
N ILE A 187 11.46 -11.74 -4.50
CA ILE A 187 11.87 -10.57 -3.70
C ILE A 187 11.23 -10.62 -2.32
N PHE A 188 9.93 -10.93 -2.26
CA PHE A 188 9.19 -10.99 -1.00
C PHE A 188 9.67 -12.16 -0.12
N ASN A 189 9.94 -13.33 -0.70
CA ASN A 189 10.47 -14.47 0.04
C ASN A 189 11.85 -14.15 0.62
N GLU A 190 12.77 -13.61 -0.18
CA GLU A 190 14.11 -13.23 0.29
C GLU A 190 14.03 -12.12 1.35
N SER A 191 13.20 -11.09 1.12
CA SER A 191 12.95 -10.02 2.08
C SER A 191 12.42 -10.55 3.42
N ASP A 192 11.43 -11.45 3.38
CA ASP A 192 10.80 -11.99 4.57
C ASP A 192 11.77 -12.90 5.34
N GLU A 193 12.52 -13.77 4.66
CA GLU A 193 13.58 -14.59 5.26
C GLU A 193 14.66 -13.71 5.93
N ASN A 194 15.12 -12.67 5.24
CA ASN A 194 16.12 -11.75 5.77
C ASN A 194 15.61 -10.97 6.97
N ALA A 195 14.41 -10.38 6.90
CA ALA A 195 13.82 -9.62 7.99
C ALA A 195 13.57 -10.52 9.22
N ASN A 196 12.95 -11.68 9.03
CA ASN A 196 12.62 -12.60 10.12
C ASN A 196 13.87 -13.13 10.81
N SER A 197 14.91 -13.51 10.04
CA SER A 197 16.18 -14.01 10.60
C SER A 197 16.90 -12.98 11.47
N GLU A 198 16.76 -11.68 11.19
CA GLU A 198 17.38 -10.62 11.99
C GLU A 198 16.50 -10.20 13.17
N ILE A 199 15.18 -10.20 13.01
CA ILE A 199 14.22 -9.88 14.08
C ILE A 199 14.25 -10.97 15.17
N GLU A 200 14.37 -12.24 14.80
CA GLU A 200 14.50 -13.35 15.77
C GLU A 200 15.69 -13.15 16.73
N LYS A 201 16.78 -12.54 16.25
CA LYS A 201 17.99 -12.24 17.03
C LYS A 201 17.85 -11.01 17.93
N SER A 202 16.77 -10.24 17.81
CA SER A 202 16.55 -8.99 18.54
C SER A 202 15.46 -9.16 19.61
N PRO A 203 15.81 -9.31 20.90
CA PRO A 203 14.82 -9.49 21.97
C PRO A 203 13.75 -8.39 22.01
N GLY A 204 14.11 -7.14 21.65
CA GLY A 204 13.18 -6.00 21.65
C GLY A 204 12.20 -5.95 20.47
N LEU A 205 12.39 -6.78 19.46
CA LEU A 205 11.55 -6.83 18.25
C LEU A 205 10.84 -8.18 18.07
N LYS A 206 11.04 -9.12 18.99
CA LYS A 206 10.54 -10.50 18.88
C LYS A 206 9.02 -10.59 18.82
N ASP A 207 8.32 -9.64 19.42
CA ASP A 207 6.86 -9.46 19.34
C ASP A 207 6.35 -9.20 17.92
N THR A 208 7.23 -8.78 17.00
CA THR A 208 6.89 -8.54 15.60
C THR A 208 7.10 -9.77 14.71
N LEU A 209 7.78 -10.81 15.21
CA LEU A 209 8.16 -11.96 14.40
C LEU A 209 6.95 -12.72 13.87
N ASP A 210 5.93 -12.94 14.70
CA ASP A 210 4.72 -13.66 14.29
C ASP A 210 3.93 -12.91 13.22
N ILE A 211 3.92 -11.58 13.29
CA ILE A 211 3.28 -10.69 12.30
C ILE A 211 3.97 -10.86 10.93
N LEU A 212 5.31 -10.85 10.91
CA LEU A 212 6.08 -10.87 9.66
C LEU A 212 6.28 -12.29 9.10
N ASN A 213 6.29 -13.32 9.94
CA ASN A 213 6.33 -14.71 9.49
C ASN A 213 5.06 -15.08 8.72
N ASN A 214 3.89 -14.75 9.27
CA ASN A 214 2.62 -15.07 8.64
C ASN A 214 1.52 -14.10 9.06
N LEU A 215 1.46 -12.96 8.38
CA LEU A 215 0.44 -11.94 8.63
C LEU A 215 -0.98 -12.50 8.54
N ALA A 216 -1.26 -13.37 7.57
CA ALA A 216 -2.61 -13.92 7.39
C ALA A 216 -3.05 -14.78 8.59
N LEU A 217 -2.15 -15.62 9.10
CA LEU A 217 -2.40 -16.42 10.30
C LEU A 217 -2.53 -15.51 11.53
N TYR A 218 -1.62 -14.56 11.72
CA TYR A 218 -1.65 -13.62 12.83
C TYR A 218 -2.98 -12.84 12.87
N LEU A 219 -3.42 -12.33 11.72
CA LEU A 219 -4.70 -11.62 11.61
C LEU A 219 -5.90 -12.54 11.85
N TYR A 220 -5.84 -13.80 11.43
CA TYR A 220 -6.90 -14.77 11.70
C TYR A 220 -7.02 -15.08 13.19
N GLU A 221 -5.89 -15.32 13.86
CA GLU A 221 -5.86 -15.66 15.30
C GLU A 221 -6.28 -14.49 16.19
N ASN A 222 -5.92 -13.25 15.82
CA ASN A 222 -6.12 -12.08 16.67
C ASN A 222 -7.31 -11.19 16.26
N TYR A 223 -7.71 -11.20 14.98
CA TYR A 223 -8.67 -10.24 14.43
C TYR A 223 -9.68 -10.84 13.43
N SER A 224 -9.92 -12.17 13.44
CA SER A 224 -10.90 -12.81 12.56
C SER A 224 -12.34 -12.30 12.75
N HIS A 225 -12.65 -11.66 13.87
CA HIS A 225 -13.93 -11.01 14.12
C HIS A 225 -14.10 -9.66 13.41
N ILE A 226 -13.04 -9.08 12.84
CA ILE A 226 -13.07 -7.83 12.09
C ILE A 226 -13.08 -8.14 10.58
N ALA A 227 -14.21 -7.89 9.92
CA ALA A 227 -14.36 -8.11 8.50
C ALA A 227 -13.77 -6.94 7.69
N GLN A 228 -12.98 -7.26 6.66
CA GLN A 228 -12.48 -6.27 5.70
C GLN A 228 -13.40 -6.16 4.47
N VAL A 229 -13.79 -4.94 4.13
CA VAL A 229 -14.62 -4.59 2.98
C VAL A 229 -13.91 -3.53 2.14
N ASN A 230 -13.76 -3.75 0.84
CA ASN A 230 -13.09 -2.82 -0.07
C ASN A 230 -14.09 -2.34 -1.13
N PRO A 231 -14.67 -1.13 -1.00
CA PRO A 231 -15.74 -0.66 -1.87
C PRO A 231 -15.37 -0.64 -3.35
N PHE A 232 -14.13 -0.29 -3.69
CA PHE A 232 -13.64 -0.25 -5.08
C PHE A 232 -13.62 -1.60 -5.80
N GLN A 233 -13.85 -2.70 -5.08
CA GLN A 233 -14.11 -3.99 -5.74
C GLN A 233 -15.50 -4.05 -6.36
N TYR A 234 -16.46 -3.25 -5.88
CA TYR A 234 -17.89 -3.30 -6.21
C TYR A 234 -18.41 -2.07 -6.97
N ILE A 235 -17.66 -0.97 -6.95
CA ILE A 235 -18.02 0.29 -7.62
C ILE A 235 -17.04 0.61 -8.75
N ASP A 236 -17.49 1.41 -9.70
CA ASP A 236 -16.62 1.90 -10.78
C ASP A 236 -15.56 2.85 -10.23
N TYR A 237 -14.33 2.68 -10.73
CA TYR A 237 -13.17 3.45 -10.30
C TYR A 237 -12.60 4.21 -11.50
N ASN A 238 -12.62 5.54 -11.42
CA ASN A 238 -11.96 6.41 -12.38
C ASN A 238 -11.06 7.40 -11.62
N GLU A 239 -9.75 7.25 -11.78
CA GLU A 239 -8.77 8.03 -11.03
C GLU A 239 -8.89 9.55 -11.28
N GLY A 240 -9.13 9.96 -12.53
CA GLY A 240 -9.24 11.37 -12.89
C GLY A 240 -10.43 12.03 -12.21
N ASN A 241 -11.61 11.42 -12.33
CA ASN A 241 -12.85 11.90 -11.71
C ASN A 241 -12.74 11.92 -10.18
N ILE A 242 -12.13 10.89 -9.58
CA ILE A 242 -11.91 10.85 -8.13
C ILE A 242 -11.03 12.01 -7.70
N LEU A 243 -9.90 12.25 -8.37
CA LEU A 243 -9.01 13.33 -7.97
C LEU A 243 -9.68 14.71 -8.07
N GLU A 244 -10.37 14.98 -9.18
CA GLU A 244 -11.10 16.22 -9.39
C GLU A 244 -12.13 16.42 -8.26
N PHE A 245 -12.94 15.40 -8.00
CA PHE A 245 -13.91 15.40 -6.91
C PHE A 245 -13.25 15.68 -5.54
N LEU A 246 -12.19 14.96 -5.19
CA LEU A 246 -11.51 15.11 -3.90
C LEU A 246 -10.90 16.51 -3.74
N THR A 247 -10.34 17.06 -4.82
CA THR A 247 -9.73 18.40 -4.81
C THR A 247 -10.81 19.46 -4.59
N GLU A 248 -11.93 19.37 -5.31
CA GLU A 248 -13.02 20.36 -5.21
C GLU A 248 -13.83 20.25 -3.91
N LYS A 249 -14.10 19.03 -3.44
CA LYS A 249 -15.04 18.79 -2.35
C LYS A 249 -14.36 18.65 -1.00
N LEU A 250 -13.13 18.15 -0.95
CA LEU A 250 -12.43 17.80 0.29
C LEU A 250 -11.10 18.56 0.46
N ASP A 251 -10.82 19.58 -0.35
CA ASP A 251 -9.55 20.33 -0.36
C ASP A 251 -8.32 19.40 -0.37
N PHE A 252 -8.40 18.35 -1.21
CA PHE A 252 -7.32 17.38 -1.37
C PHE A 252 -6.11 18.01 -2.07
N LYS A 253 -4.93 17.77 -1.51
CA LYS A 253 -3.64 18.24 -2.04
C LYS A 253 -2.76 17.06 -2.40
N ARG A 254 -2.17 17.14 -3.60
CA ARG A 254 -1.11 16.22 -4.00
C ARG A 254 0.21 16.67 -3.38
N PRO A 255 1.02 15.76 -2.82
CA PRO A 255 2.38 16.10 -2.41
C PRO A 255 3.19 16.60 -3.59
N SER A 256 3.93 17.70 -3.39
CA SER A 256 4.79 18.25 -4.46
C SER A 256 5.94 17.30 -4.79
N ASN A 257 6.45 16.59 -3.77
CA ASN A 257 7.51 15.60 -3.89
C ASN A 257 6.97 14.24 -3.47
N SER A 258 6.79 13.35 -4.44
CA SER A 258 6.35 11.98 -4.21
C SER A 258 7.09 11.00 -5.12
N TRP A 259 7.30 9.78 -4.64
CA TRP A 259 7.82 8.69 -5.45
C TRP A 259 6.87 7.49 -5.42
N PRO A 260 6.47 6.93 -6.57
CA PRO A 260 6.65 7.55 -7.88
C PRO A 260 5.88 8.89 -7.98
N LYS A 261 6.16 9.69 -9.01
CA LYS A 261 5.50 10.99 -9.21
C LYS A 261 3.97 10.84 -9.20
N ASP A 262 3.29 11.87 -8.69
CA ASP A 262 1.83 11.93 -8.55
C ASP A 262 1.23 10.91 -7.56
N SER A 263 2.05 10.35 -6.65
CA SER A 263 1.58 9.45 -5.59
C SER A 263 1.40 10.16 -4.24
N THR A 264 0.87 9.44 -3.25
CA THR A 264 0.76 9.91 -1.86
C THR A 264 1.48 8.97 -0.90
N ASN A 265 2.68 8.53 -1.28
CA ASN A 265 3.51 7.68 -0.46
C ASN A 265 4.26 8.50 0.61
N CYS A 266 4.55 7.87 1.75
CA CYS A 266 5.34 8.49 2.81
C CYS A 266 6.81 8.70 2.37
N SER A 267 7.53 9.58 3.09
CA SER A 267 8.94 9.89 2.79
C SER A 267 9.86 8.64 2.80
N PHE A 268 9.58 7.65 3.66
CA PHE A 268 10.37 6.42 3.71
C PHE A 268 10.29 5.59 2.42
N ASN A 269 9.25 5.79 1.61
CA ASN A 269 9.14 5.08 0.33
C ASN A 269 10.34 5.38 -0.57
N PHE A 270 10.84 6.63 -0.62
CA PHE A 270 12.04 6.95 -1.40
C PHE A 270 13.23 6.04 -1.04
N LEU A 271 13.48 5.83 0.26
CA LEU A 271 14.58 4.97 0.73
C LEU A 271 14.31 3.49 0.43
N SER A 272 13.10 3.00 0.71
CA SER A 272 12.75 1.60 0.43
C SER A 272 12.93 1.26 -1.05
N GLN A 273 12.61 2.19 -1.93
CA GLN A 273 12.61 1.99 -3.38
C GLN A 273 14.02 2.13 -3.93
N HIS A 274 14.81 3.08 -3.44
CA HIS A 274 16.24 3.15 -3.70
C HIS A 274 16.96 1.84 -3.38
N LEU A 275 16.70 1.27 -2.19
CA LEU A 275 17.29 0.00 -1.78
C LEU A 275 16.78 -1.16 -2.63
N ALA A 276 15.49 -1.22 -2.95
CA ALA A 276 14.95 -2.27 -3.79
C ALA A 276 15.57 -2.27 -5.20
N MET A 277 15.74 -1.08 -5.80
CA MET A 277 16.44 -0.93 -7.07
C MET A 277 17.91 -1.35 -6.98
N LYS A 278 18.60 -1.06 -5.87
CA LYS A 278 19.99 -1.48 -5.63
C LYS A 278 20.13 -3.00 -5.48
N TYR A 279 19.24 -3.64 -4.74
CA TYR A 279 19.32 -5.07 -4.42
C TYR A 279 18.82 -5.96 -5.56
N TRP A 280 17.66 -5.62 -6.15
CA TRP A 280 16.95 -6.51 -7.06
C TRP A 280 16.79 -5.97 -8.48
N GLY A 281 17.14 -4.70 -8.70
CA GLY A 281 16.98 -4.04 -10.01
C GLY A 281 15.54 -3.62 -10.34
N TYR A 282 14.57 -3.91 -9.47
CA TYR A 282 13.18 -3.43 -9.57
C TYR A 282 12.44 -3.53 -8.24
N SER A 283 11.27 -2.93 -8.20
CA SER A 283 10.38 -2.90 -7.05
C SER A 283 8.94 -3.27 -7.40
N GLN A 284 8.02 -3.13 -6.45
CA GLN A 284 6.59 -3.28 -6.70
C GLN A 284 6.09 -2.35 -7.81
N HIS A 285 6.65 -1.14 -7.93
CA HIS A 285 6.11 -0.13 -8.83
C HIS A 285 6.38 -0.47 -10.30
N GLU A 286 7.56 -0.99 -10.65
CA GLU A 286 7.83 -1.51 -12.01
C GLU A 286 6.83 -2.60 -12.40
N THR A 287 6.53 -3.49 -11.46
CA THR A 287 5.60 -4.59 -11.66
C THR A 287 4.16 -4.08 -11.84
N GLU A 288 3.73 -3.15 -10.98
CA GLU A 288 2.40 -2.52 -11.02
C GLU A 288 2.17 -1.80 -12.35
N VAL A 289 3.04 -0.84 -12.71
CA VAL A 289 2.85 -0.07 -13.95
C VAL A 289 2.98 -0.97 -15.18
N SER A 290 3.82 -2.01 -15.13
CA SER A 290 3.91 -2.99 -16.21
C SER A 290 2.63 -3.80 -16.37
N THR A 291 1.95 -4.12 -15.27
CA THR A 291 0.63 -4.77 -15.30
C THR A 291 -0.41 -3.85 -15.91
N LEU A 292 -0.46 -2.58 -15.52
CA LEU A 292 -1.38 -1.60 -16.10
C LEU A 292 -1.16 -1.41 -17.60
N VAL A 293 0.10 -1.40 -18.06
CA VAL A 293 0.43 -1.35 -19.48
C VAL A 293 -0.07 -2.60 -20.21
N ARG A 294 0.12 -3.80 -19.64
CA ARG A 294 -0.39 -5.05 -20.23
C ARG A 294 -1.92 -5.07 -20.33
N LYS A 295 -2.61 -4.46 -19.37
CA LYS A 295 -4.07 -4.30 -19.36
C LYS A 295 -4.59 -3.15 -20.25
N LYS A 296 -3.69 -2.38 -20.87
CA LYS A 296 -4.02 -1.18 -21.67
C LYS A 296 -4.69 -0.07 -20.85
N GLU A 297 -4.51 -0.08 -19.53
CA GLU A 297 -4.99 0.96 -18.61
C GLU A 297 -3.98 2.12 -18.49
N LEU A 298 -2.72 1.87 -18.86
CA LEU A 298 -1.64 2.85 -18.83
C LEU A 298 -0.81 2.75 -20.11
N THR A 299 -0.39 3.89 -20.68
CA THR A 299 0.54 3.87 -21.81
C THR A 299 1.95 3.52 -21.34
N ARG A 300 2.75 2.93 -22.22
CA ARG A 300 4.14 2.59 -21.90
C ARG A 300 4.97 3.84 -21.61
N GLU A 301 4.74 4.91 -22.36
CA GLU A 301 5.42 6.20 -22.20
C GLU A 301 5.15 6.78 -20.80
N ARG A 302 3.88 6.75 -20.37
CA ARG A 302 3.53 7.20 -19.02
C ARG A 302 4.11 6.28 -17.95
N ALA A 303 4.11 4.97 -18.17
CA ALA A 303 4.74 4.04 -17.24
C ALA A 303 6.24 4.35 -17.05
N LEU A 304 6.98 4.63 -18.13
CA LEU A 304 8.38 5.06 -18.06
C LEU A 304 8.56 6.36 -17.28
N ASP A 305 7.74 7.38 -17.55
CA ASP A 305 7.78 8.65 -16.81
C ASP A 305 7.57 8.46 -15.29
N ILE A 306 6.72 7.50 -14.89
CA ILE A 306 6.47 7.16 -13.49
C ILE A 306 7.70 6.49 -12.85
N ILE A 307 8.22 5.42 -13.44
CA ILE A 307 9.34 4.64 -12.86
C ILE A 307 10.72 5.30 -13.02
N GLU A 308 10.84 6.29 -13.90
CA GLU A 308 12.05 7.13 -14.04
C GLU A 308 12.01 8.37 -13.13
N THR A 309 10.99 8.48 -12.26
CA THR A 309 10.95 9.53 -11.23
C THR A 309 12.25 9.48 -10.42
N PRO A 310 13.00 10.60 -10.32
CA PRO A 310 14.28 10.61 -9.61
C PRO A 310 14.08 10.38 -8.12
N ILE A 311 15.08 9.76 -7.48
CA ILE A 311 15.19 9.66 -6.04
C ILE A 311 16.40 10.51 -5.63
N PRO A 312 16.20 11.78 -5.23
CA PRO A 312 17.29 12.66 -4.82
C PRO A 312 17.98 12.16 -3.56
N MET A 313 19.30 12.31 -3.49
CA MET A 313 20.10 11.86 -2.34
C MET A 313 19.70 12.62 -1.06
N GLU A 314 19.33 13.90 -1.20
CA GLU A 314 18.91 14.77 -0.12
C GLU A 314 17.67 14.19 0.60
N ILE A 315 16.70 13.64 -0.14
CA ILE A 315 15.51 13.00 0.44
C ILE A 315 15.90 11.74 1.22
N LEU A 316 16.87 10.96 0.72
CA LEU A 316 17.36 9.78 1.41
C LEU A 316 18.05 10.16 2.73
N GLU A 317 18.87 11.20 2.73
CA GLU A 317 19.53 11.73 3.92
C GLU A 317 18.52 12.25 4.96
N GLU A 318 17.49 12.98 4.55
CA GLU A 318 16.41 13.44 5.45
C GLU A 318 15.67 12.26 6.11
N VAL A 319 15.39 11.21 5.35
CA VAL A 319 14.75 9.99 5.89
C VAL A 319 15.67 9.29 6.88
N LEU A 320 16.95 9.16 6.56
CA LEU A 320 17.94 8.52 7.44
C LEU A 320 18.21 9.33 8.71
N GLN A 321 18.18 10.66 8.61
CA GLN A 321 18.30 11.54 9.77
C GLN A 321 17.17 11.32 10.77
N LYS A 322 15.93 11.02 10.31
CA LYS A 322 14.80 10.65 11.20
C LYS A 322 15.03 9.35 11.98
N LEU A 323 16.06 8.59 11.63
CA LEU A 323 16.50 7.34 12.26
C LEU A 323 17.88 7.47 12.95
N ASP A 324 18.49 8.65 12.97
CA ASP A 324 19.88 8.88 13.39
C ASP A 324 20.90 8.02 12.64
N LEU A 325 20.71 7.84 11.33
CA LEU A 325 21.62 7.12 10.44
C LEU A 325 22.14 8.05 9.35
N LYS A 326 23.28 7.66 8.77
CA LYS A 326 23.82 8.21 7.53
C LYS A 326 23.76 7.16 6.42
N TYR A 327 23.97 7.60 5.18
CA TYR A 327 23.91 6.70 4.04
C TYR A 327 24.99 5.62 4.09
N GLU A 328 26.17 5.93 4.62
CA GLU A 328 27.29 4.98 4.79
C GLU A 328 26.96 3.84 5.76
N ASP A 329 26.04 4.08 6.71
CA ASP A 329 25.64 3.10 7.71
C ASP A 329 24.82 1.96 7.09
N ILE A 330 24.27 2.16 5.88
CA ILE A 330 23.29 1.24 5.27
C ILE A 330 23.74 0.65 3.92
N ILE A 331 24.81 1.16 3.32
CA ILE A 331 25.28 0.73 1.99
C ILE A 331 26.31 -0.38 1.99
#